data_AF-A0A2H0CBY7-F1
#
_entry.id   AF-A0A2H0CBY7-F1
#
_cell.length_a   1.000
_cell.length_b   1.000
_cell.length_c   1.000
_cell.angle_alpha   90.00
_cell.angle_beta   90.00
_cell.angle_gamma   90.00
#
_symmetry.space_group_name_H-M   'P 1'
#
loop_
_entity.id
_entity.type
_entity.pdbx_description
1 polymer ?
#
loop_
_entity_poly.entity_id
_entity_poly.type
_entity_poly.pdbx_seq_one_letter_code
_entity_poly.pdbx_strand_id
1 'polypeptide(L)' 'MISKIIIPAAGKGTRMLDLAKDMPKHLINVLDKPFLYYVLKNLQVAG' A
#
# COMPACT_ATOMS: atom_id res chain seq x y z
N MET A 1 -16.88 -14.64 8.36
CA MET A 1 -16.48 -13.29 8.79
C MET A 1 -14.98 -13.32 8.99
N ILE A 2 -14.21 -12.58 8.19
CA ILE A 2 -12.75 -12.52 8.34
C ILE A 2 -12.45 -11.27 9.15
N SER A 3 -11.91 -11.44 10.36
CA SER A 3 -11.68 -10.33 11.29
C SER A 3 -10.23 -9.86 11.32
N LYS A 4 -9.32 -10.60 10.69
CA LYS A 4 -7.89 -10.31 10.65
C LYS A 4 -7.34 -10.56 9.26
N ILE A 5 -6.45 -9.67 8.86
CA ILE A 5 -5.78 -9.71 7.57
C ILE A 5 -4.32 -9.30 7.76
N ILE A 6 -3.48 -9.70 6.82
CA ILE A 6 -2.05 -9.37 6.80
C ILE A 6 -1.72 -8.70 5.47
N ILE A 7 -1.08 -7.53 5.53
CA ILE A 7 -0.58 -6.82 4.35
C ILE A 7 0.96 -6.88 4.37
N PRO A 8 1.59 -7.69 3.51
CA PRO A 8 3.05 -7.74 3.44
C PRO A 8 3.60 -6.47 2.75
N ALA A 9 4.02 -5.49 3.56
CA ALA A 9 4.41 -4.17 3.07
C ALA A 9 5.92 -3.84 3.18
N ALA A 10 6.77 -4.81 3.50
CA ALA A 10 8.18 -4.58 3.84
C ALA A 10 9.15 -4.46 2.63
N GLY A 11 8.69 -4.66 1.39
CA GLY A 11 9.56 -4.64 0.22
C GLY A 11 10.06 -3.23 -0.16
N LYS A 12 11.36 -3.11 -0.45
CA LYS A 12 12.05 -1.82 -0.75
C LYS A 12 11.64 -1.13 -2.05
N GLY A 13 10.94 -1.80 -2.97
CA GLY A 13 10.49 -1.15 -4.22
C GLY A 13 11.61 -0.78 -5.20
N THR A 14 12.70 -1.55 -5.27
CA THR A 14 13.92 -1.23 -6.05
C THR A 14 13.72 -0.92 -7.53
N ARG A 15 12.62 -1.38 -8.15
CA ARG A 15 12.28 -1.08 -9.55
C ARG A 15 11.60 0.28 -9.74
N MET A 16 11.23 0.96 -8.66
CA MET A 16 10.57 2.28 -8.69
C MET A 16 11.60 3.42 -8.56
N LEU A 17 12.89 3.10 -8.48
CA LEU A 17 14.00 4.06 -8.46
C LEU A 17 13.77 5.16 -7.41
N ASP A 18 13.82 6.43 -7.82
CA ASP A 18 13.72 7.58 -6.91
C ASP A 18 12.38 7.66 -6.17
N LEU A 19 11.30 7.09 -6.73
CA LEU A 19 9.98 7.12 -6.10
C LEU A 19 9.91 6.30 -4.80
N ALA A 20 10.74 5.26 -4.67
CA ALA A 20 10.78 4.38 -3.50
C ALA A 20 12.10 4.48 -2.73
N LYS A 21 12.90 5.53 -2.97
CA LYS A 21 14.21 5.71 -2.33
C LYS A 21 14.07 6.02 -0.84
N ASP A 22 13.20 6.98 -0.51
CA ASP A 22 13.04 7.50 0.85
C ASP A 22 11.72 7.06 1.50
N MET A 23 10.80 6.48 0.72
CA MET A 23 9.51 6.01 1.20
C MET A 23 9.18 4.59 0.69
N PRO A 24 8.49 3.75 1.48
CA PRO A 24 7.98 2.47 1.02
C PRO A 24 7.03 2.64 -0.17
N LYS A 25 7.07 1.71 -1.12
CA LYS A 25 6.21 1.75 -2.32
C LYS A 25 4.71 1.89 -2.03
N HIS A 26 4.25 1.37 -0.89
CA HIS A 26 2.83 1.41 -0.49
C HIS A 26 2.35 2.80 -0.07
N LEU A 27 3.28 3.71 0.24
CA LEU A 27 3.01 5.09 0.61
C LEU A 27 3.17 6.07 -0.56
N ILE A 28 3.62 5.60 -1.73
CA ILE A 28 3.62 6.41 -2.95
C ILE A 28 2.18 6.78 -3.28
N ASN A 29 1.95 8.07 -3.53
CA ASN A 29 0.63 8.59 -3.87
C ASN A 29 0.23 8.15 -5.27
N VAL A 30 -1.00 7.62 -5.36
CA VAL A 30 -1.75 7.46 -6.60
C VAL A 30 -2.85 8.51 -6.56
N LEU A 31 -2.79 9.48 -7.47
CA LEU A 31 -3.58 10.72 -7.35
C LEU A 31 -3.26 11.39 -6.00
N ASP A 32 -4.29 11.69 -5.20
CA ASP A 32 -4.16 12.44 -3.94
C ASP A 32 -4.02 11.56 -2.69
N LYS A 33 -3.91 10.24 -2.86
CA LYS A 33 -3.90 9.27 -1.74
C LYS A 33 -2.78 8.24 -1.89
N PRO A 34 -2.17 7.77 -0.78
CA PRO A 34 -1.18 6.70 -0.85
C PRO A 34 -1.83 5.42 -1.38
N PHE A 35 -1.08 4.61 -2.14
CA PHE A 35 -1.57 3.33 -2.67
C PHE A 35 -2.25 2.46 -1.58
N LEU A 36 -1.69 2.44 -0.37
CA LEU A 36 -2.23 1.70 0.77
C LEU A 36 -3.67 2.10 1.15
N TYR A 37 -4.08 3.36 0.93
CA TYR A 37 -5.45 3.82 1.18
C TYR A 37 -6.46 3.01 0.35
N TYR A 38 -6.18 2.80 -0.93
CA TYR A 38 -7.08 2.06 -1.83
C TYR A 38 -7.16 0.57 -1.44
N VAL A 39 -6.03 -0.01 -1.02
CA VAL A 39 -5.99 -1.40 -0.50
C VAL A 39 -6.89 -1.54 0.73
N LEU A 40 -6.75 -0.64 1.71
CA LEU A 40 -7.57 -0.66 2.93
C LEU A 40 -9.05 -0.43 2.63
N LYS A 41 -9.37 0.49 1.70
CA LYS A 41 -10.75 0.75 1.30
C LYS A 41 -11.40 -0.47 0.66
N ASN A 42 -10.67 -1.20 -0.20
CA ASN A 42 -11.16 -2.44 -0.80
C ASN A 42 -11.39 -3.54 0.25
N LEU A 43 -10.49 -3.67 1.23
CA LEU A 43 -10.64 -4.63 2.33
C LEU A 43 -11.84 -4.32 3.21
N GLN A 44 -12.10 -3.05 3.50
CA GLN A 44 -13.29 -2.63 4.25
C GLN A 44 -14.59 -3.02 3.51
N VAL A 45 -14.61 -2.92 2.18
CA VAL A 45 -15.77 -3.33 1.36
C VAL A 45 -15.93 -4.85 1.30
N ALA A 46 -14.84 -5.60 1.39
CA ALA A 46 -14.86 -7.07 1.30
C ALA A 46 -15.46 -7.77 2.54
N GLY A 47 -15.43 -7.12 3.71
CA GLY A 47 -15.89 -7.68 5.00
C GLY A 47 -14.90 -8.68 5.63
#